data_AF-A0A655ARL6-F1
#
_entry.id   AF-A0A655ARL6-F1
#
_cell.length_a   1.000
_cell.length_b   1.000
_cell.length_c   1.000
_cell.angle_alpha   90.00
_cell.angle_beta   90.00
_cell.angle_gamma   90.00
#
_symmetry.space_group_name_H-M   'P 1'
#
loop_
_entity.id
_entity.type
_entity.pdbx_description
1 polymer ?
#
loop_
_entity_poly.entity_id
_entity_poly.type
_entity_poly.pdbx_seq_one_letter_code
_entity_poly.pdbx_strand_id
1 'polypeptide(L)'
;MRRLWVLKVWGDVVDDRRGTRPLRVEDVLAARSEHDFQPDSIGVLTRPVAMAAWEARVRKRFAFLTDLDADEQRWAACDERHRREVENALAVLRS
;
A
#
# COMPACT_ATOMS: atom_id res chain seq x y z
N MET A 1 10.31 5.04 1.09
CA MET A 1 9.24 4.06 1.42
C MET A 1 7.96 4.28 0.61
N ARG A 2 7.38 5.48 0.55
CA ARG A 2 6.15 5.75 -0.24
C ARG A 2 6.29 5.37 -1.72
N ARG A 3 7.35 5.82 -2.39
CA ARG A 3 7.66 5.42 -3.77
C ARG A 3 7.68 3.92 -3.98
N LEU A 4 8.39 3.18 -3.12
CA LEU A 4 8.45 1.72 -3.20
C LEU A 4 7.07 1.07 -3.04
N TRP A 5 6.21 1.62 -2.17
CA TRP A 5 4.83 1.15 -2.03
C TRP A 5 4.02 1.33 -3.33
N VAL A 6 4.06 2.51 -3.95
CA VAL A 6 3.37 2.75 -5.24
C VAL A 6 3.89 1.81 -6.32
N LEU A 7 5.22 1.67 -6.46
CA LEU A 7 5.83 0.79 -7.46
C LEU A 7 5.46 -0.68 -7.24
N LYS A 8 5.41 -1.12 -5.98
CA LYS A 8 4.97 -2.48 -5.63
C LYS A 8 3.52 -2.71 -6.03
N VAL A 9 2.62 -1.79 -5.68
CA VAL A 9 1.19 -1.91 -6.01
C VAL A 9 0.96 -1.84 -7.52
N TRP A 10 1.76 -1.05 -8.25
CA TRP A 10 1.72 -1.05 -9.71
C TRP A 10 1.97 -2.46 -10.27
N GLY A 11 3.00 -3.17 -9.79
CA GLY A 11 3.28 -4.56 -10.18
C GLY A 11 2.15 -5.52 -9.80
N ASP A 12 1.65 -5.43 -8.56
CA ASP A 12 0.53 -6.27 -8.11
C ASP A 12 -0.69 -6.14 -9.04
N VAL A 13 -1.04 -4.91 -9.45
CA VAL A 13 -2.25 -4.64 -10.24
C VAL A 13 -2.03 -4.95 -11.72
N VAL A 14 -0.90 -4.55 -12.28
CA VAL A 14 -0.64 -4.62 -13.72
C VAL A 14 -0.13 -6.00 -14.13
N ASP A 15 0.86 -6.54 -13.43
CA ASP A 15 1.48 -7.82 -13.76
C ASP A 15 0.69 -8.99 -13.13
N ASP A 16 0.40 -8.91 -11.83
CA ASP A 16 -0.21 -10.03 -11.07
C ASP A 16 -1.75 -10.03 -11.08
N ARG A 17 -2.37 -8.97 -11.61
CA ARG A 17 -3.84 -8.79 -11.69
C ARG A 17 -4.53 -8.89 -10.32
N ARG A 18 -3.88 -8.38 -9.26
CA ARG A 18 -4.40 -8.35 -7.89
C ARG A 18 -4.85 -6.94 -7.49
N GLY A 19 -5.98 -6.87 -6.79
CA GLY A 19 -6.56 -5.60 -6.36
C GLY A 19 -7.27 -4.86 -7.49
N THR A 20 -7.43 -3.55 -7.34
CA THR A 20 -8.15 -2.69 -8.29
C THR A 20 -7.32 -1.45 -8.63
N ARG A 21 -7.59 -0.87 -9.80
CA ARG A 21 -7.04 0.42 -10.23
C ARG A 21 -8.10 1.53 -10.09
N PRO A 22 -7.72 2.79 -9.82
CA PRO A 22 -6.39 3.24 -9.41
C PRO A 22 -6.11 2.90 -7.94
N LEU A 23 -4.83 2.88 -7.58
CA LEU A 23 -4.38 2.91 -6.18
C LEU A 23 -4.82 4.22 -5.53
N ARG A 24 -5.47 4.13 -4.37
CA ARG A 24 -5.86 5.27 -3.54
C ARG A 24 -5.19 5.19 -2.18
N VAL A 25 -4.82 6.33 -1.60
CA VAL A 25 -4.20 6.35 -0.26
C VAL A 25 -5.19 5.86 0.80
N GLU A 26 -6.48 6.11 0.58
CA GLU A 26 -7.59 5.65 1.41
C GLU A 26 -7.68 4.11 1.45
N ASP A 27 -7.15 3.41 0.45
CA ASP A 27 -7.06 1.93 0.45
C ASP A 27 -6.14 1.41 1.57
N VAL A 28 -5.40 2.28 2.25
CA VAL A 28 -4.59 1.95 3.44
C VAL A 28 -4.98 2.81 4.64
N LEU A 29 -5.28 4.10 4.43
CA LEU A 29 -5.48 5.07 5.51
C LEU A 29 -6.94 5.32 5.90
N ALA A 30 -7.92 4.76 5.19
CA ALA A 30 -9.29 4.76 5.69
C ALA A 30 -9.36 4.03 7.03
N ALA A 31 -10.10 4.58 7.98
CA ALA A 31 -10.30 3.94 9.27
C ALA A 31 -10.99 2.58 9.07
N ARG A 32 -10.46 1.53 9.69
CA ARG A 32 -11.03 0.19 9.65
C ARG A 32 -11.43 -0.27 11.04
N SER A 33 -12.57 -0.95 11.11
CA SER A 33 -12.99 -1.67 12.30
C SER A 33 -12.28 -3.03 12.39
N GLU A 34 -12.28 -3.64 13.57
CA GLU A 34 -11.70 -4.97 13.75
C GLU A 34 -12.37 -6.03 12.87
N HIS A 35 -13.64 -5.84 12.51
CA HIS A 35 -14.42 -6.74 11.64
C HIS A 35 -14.01 -6.69 10.17
N ASP A 36 -13.29 -5.65 9.76
CA ASP A 36 -12.79 -5.51 8.39
C ASP A 36 -11.50 -6.33 8.16
N PHE A 37 -10.93 -6.89 9.23
CA PHE A 37 -9.71 -7.70 9.17
C PHE A 37 -10.04 -9.19 9.27
N GLN A 38 -9.37 -9.98 8.44
CA GLN A 38 -9.41 -11.43 8.59
C GLN A 38 -8.62 -11.84 9.85
N PRO A 39 -9.22 -12.55 10.82
CA PRO A 39 -8.54 -12.88 12.07
C PRO A 39 -7.38 -13.86 11.92
N ASP A 40 -7.46 -14.78 10.94
CA ASP A 40 -6.50 -15.84 10.63
C ASP A 40 -5.74 -16.42 11.85
N SER A 41 -6.50 -16.78 12.89
CA SER A 41 -5.99 -17.33 14.16
C SER A 41 -4.99 -16.45 14.93
N ILE A 42 -4.99 -15.13 14.76
CA ILE A 42 -4.05 -14.20 15.42
C ILE A 42 -4.01 -14.35 16.95
N GLY A 43 -5.13 -14.72 17.58
CA GLY A 43 -5.20 -14.98 19.04
C GLY A 43 -4.49 -16.25 19.51
N VAL A 44 -4.16 -17.16 18.59
CA VAL A 44 -3.27 -18.31 18.86
C VAL A 44 -1.81 -17.88 18.69
N LEU A 45 -1.53 -17.02 17.71
CA LEU A 45 -0.19 -16.61 17.32
C LEU A 45 0.42 -15.57 18.26
N THR A 46 -0.39 -14.77 18.97
CA THR A 46 0.10 -13.74 19.89
C THR A 46 -0.88 -13.41 21.01
N ARG A 47 -0.36 -12.89 22.13
CA ARG A 47 -1.17 -12.40 23.25
C ARG A 47 -0.47 -11.22 23.95
N PRO A 48 -1.15 -10.07 24.14
CA PRO A 48 -2.54 -9.77 23.81
C PRO A 48 -2.78 -9.44 22.33
N VAL A 49 -3.99 -9.70 21.84
CA VAL A 49 -4.49 -9.17 20.56
C VAL A 49 -5.13 -7.80 20.82
N ALA A 50 -4.61 -6.76 20.18
CA ALA A 50 -5.03 -5.37 20.42
C ALA A 50 -5.35 -4.65 19.10
N MET A 51 -6.32 -5.17 18.35
CA MET A 51 -6.64 -4.76 16.98
C MET A 51 -6.89 -3.25 16.85
N ALA A 52 -7.78 -2.65 17.66
CA ALA A 52 -8.01 -1.20 17.63
C ALA A 52 -6.74 -0.36 17.90
N ALA A 53 -5.88 -0.80 18.82
CA ALA A 53 -4.64 -0.09 19.13
C ALA A 53 -3.61 -0.20 17.99
N TRP A 54 -3.56 -1.35 17.32
CA TRP A 54 -2.71 -1.55 16.15
C TRP A 54 -3.20 -0.75 14.94
N GLU A 55 -4.51 -0.75 14.65
CA GLU A 55 -5.11 0.03 13.57
C GLU A 55 -4.76 1.52 13.71
N ALA A 56 -5.05 2.10 14.89
CA ALA A 56 -4.84 3.52 15.12
C ALA A 56 -3.36 3.91 15.01
N ARG A 57 -2.47 3.05 15.51
CA ARG A 57 -1.01 3.25 15.43
C ARG A 57 -0.52 3.18 13.99
N VAL A 58 -0.95 2.16 13.24
CA VAL A 58 -0.55 1.96 11.84
C VAL A 58 -1.05 3.12 11.00
N ARG A 59 -2.35 3.43 11.04
CA ARG A 59 -2.92 4.55 10.27
C ARG A 59 -2.21 5.88 10.56
N LYS A 60 -1.93 6.18 11.83
CA LYS A 60 -1.15 7.38 12.20
C LYS A 60 0.29 7.32 11.67
N ARG A 61 0.99 6.20 11.84
CA ARG A 61 2.40 6.06 11.45
C ARG A 61 2.60 6.13 9.94
N PHE A 62 1.62 5.67 9.17
CA PHE A 62 1.64 5.65 7.71
C PHE A 62 0.98 6.88 7.06
N ALA A 63 0.64 7.91 7.85
CA ALA A 63 0.10 9.16 7.32
C ALA A 63 0.97 9.81 6.23
N PHE A 64 2.29 9.59 6.25
CA PHE A 64 3.21 10.09 5.21
C PHE A 64 2.88 9.60 3.77
N LEU A 65 2.02 8.58 3.63
CA LEU A 65 1.55 8.10 2.33
C LEU A 65 0.63 9.08 1.61
N THR A 66 0.03 10.07 2.32
CA THR A 66 -0.81 11.10 1.69
C THR A 66 -0.06 11.99 0.73
N ASP A 67 1.22 12.24 0.99
CA ASP A 67 1.97 13.29 0.30
C ASP A 67 2.63 12.76 -0.98
N LEU A 68 1.90 12.00 -1.80
CA LEU A 68 2.41 11.45 -3.06
C LEU A 68 2.94 12.57 -3.97
N ASP A 69 4.16 12.40 -4.48
CA ASP A 69 4.72 13.30 -5.49
C ASP A 69 4.06 13.10 -6.87
N ALA A 70 4.40 13.95 -7.84
CA ALA A 70 3.76 13.94 -9.16
C ALA A 70 3.96 12.62 -9.93
N ASP A 71 5.09 11.95 -9.75
CA ASP A 71 5.35 10.66 -10.38
C ASP A 71 4.55 9.55 -9.67
N GLU A 72 4.57 9.55 -8.34
CA GLU A 72 3.82 8.61 -7.51
C GLU A 72 2.31 8.70 -7.79
N GLN A 73 1.75 9.90 -7.92
CA GLN A 73 0.35 10.10 -8.31
C GLN A 73 0.06 9.59 -9.73
N ARG A 74 0.99 9.80 -10.67
CA ARG A 74 0.85 9.31 -12.05
C ARG A 74 0.86 7.79 -12.11
N TRP A 75 1.76 7.14 -11.38
CA TRP A 75 1.88 5.68 -11.36
C TRP A 75 0.76 5.00 -10.54
N ALA A 76 0.16 5.69 -9.57
CA ALA A 76 -1.01 5.20 -8.85
C ALA A 76 -2.23 4.93 -9.75
N ALA A 77 -2.24 5.45 -10.99
CA ALA A 77 -3.22 5.05 -12.00
C ALA A 77 -3.16 3.55 -12.37
N CYS A 78 -2.04 2.87 -12.07
CA CYS A 78 -1.79 1.46 -12.41
C CYS A 78 -2.03 1.17 -13.90
N ASP A 79 -1.50 2.04 -14.76
CA ASP A 79 -1.58 1.92 -16.21
C ASP A 79 -0.26 1.32 -16.76
N GLU A 80 -0.40 0.30 -17.61
CA GLU A 80 0.68 -0.39 -18.32
C GLU A 80 1.59 0.58 -19.08
N ARG A 81 1.03 1.69 -19.61
CA ARG A 81 1.79 2.66 -20.41
C ARG A 81 2.95 3.30 -19.64
N HIS A 82 2.91 3.29 -18.30
CA HIS A 82 3.96 3.86 -17.45
C HIS A 82 5.08 2.84 -17.11
N ARG A 83 5.04 1.60 -17.65
CA ARG A 83 6.00 0.52 -17.33
C ARG A 83 7.44 1.01 -17.39
N ARG A 84 7.81 1.73 -18.45
CA ARG A 84 9.20 2.18 -18.63
C ARG A 84 9.66 3.14 -17.53
N GLU A 85 8.78 4.04 -17.08
CA GLU A 85 9.06 4.95 -15.98
C GLU A 85 9.21 4.19 -14.65
N VAL A 86 8.33 3.22 -14.40
CA VAL A 86 8.33 2.37 -13.22
C VAL A 86 9.60 1.52 -13.14
N GLU A 87 10.02 0.90 -14.24
CA GLU A 87 11.28 0.14 -14.33
C GLU A 87 12.50 1.00 -14.00
N ASN A 88 12.56 2.22 -14.53
CA ASN A 88 13.64 3.16 -14.25
C ASN A 88 13.63 3.58 -12.77
N ALA A 89 12.46 3.87 -12.21
CA ALA A 89 12.31 4.22 -10.80
C ALA A 89 12.75 3.07 -9.87
N LEU A 90 12.43 1.82 -10.22
CA LEU A 90 12.92 0.64 -9.51
C LEU A 90 14.43 0.45 -9.66
N ALA A 91 15.00 0.75 -10.83
CA ALA A 91 16.44 0.63 -11.06
C ALA A 91 17.26 1.58 -10.17
N VAL A 92 16.79 2.81 -9.98
CA VAL A 92 17.44 3.80 -9.10
C VAL A 92 17.46 3.37 -7.63
N LEU A 93 16.53 2.51 -7.20
CA LEU A 93 16.48 2.00 -5.83
C LEU A 93 17.37 0.76 -5.59
N ARG A 94 17.95 0.18 -6.65
CA ARG A 94 18.84 -1.00 -6.56
C ARG A 94 20.32 -0.64 -6.42
N SER A 95 20.68 0.60 -6.77
CA SER A 95 22.04 1.16 -6.62
C SER A 95 22.24 1.76 -5.23
#